data_AF-A0A380KNH4-F1
#
_entry.id   AF-A0A380KNH4-F1
#
_cell.length_a   1.000
_cell.length_b   1.000
_cell.length_c   1.000
_cell.angle_alpha   90.00
_cell.angle_beta   90.00
_cell.angle_gamma   90.00
#
_symmetry.space_group_name_H-M   'P 1'
#
loop_
_entity.id
_entity.type
_entity.pdbx_description
1 polymer ?
#
loop_
_entity_poly.entity_id
_entity_poly.type
_entity_poly.pdbx_seq_one_letter_code
_entity_poly.pdbx_strand_id
1 'polypeptide(L)'
;MKEGTVLHAWCWSFNTIKDNMQAIKDAGYTSVQTSPINQVVVGNGGNKSLKNWYYQYQPTLHTIGNYQFDLVKSGNYNKDGLK
;
A
#
# COMPACT_ATOMS: atom_id res chain seq x y z
N MET A 1 -14.40 -14.63 -3.35
CA MET A 1 -13.45 -14.52 -4.48
C MET A 1 -12.96 -15.90 -4.93
N LYS A 2 -13.84 -16.90 -4.99
CA LYS A 2 -13.42 -18.27 -5.33
C LYS A 2 -13.30 -18.48 -6.85
N GLU A 3 -14.05 -17.68 -7.59
CA GLU A 3 -14.11 -17.67 -9.05
C GLU A 3 -13.66 -16.31 -9.61
N GLY A 4 -12.96 -16.31 -10.75
CA GLY A 4 -12.44 -15.13 -11.44
C GLY A 4 -10.94 -14.90 -11.24
N THR A 5 -10.44 -13.75 -11.72
CA THR A 5 -9.01 -13.39 -11.67
C THR A 5 -8.77 -12.24 -10.69
N VAL A 6 -7.66 -12.32 -9.95
CA VAL A 6 -7.22 -11.29 -9.00
C VAL A 6 -6.11 -10.46 -9.63
N LEU A 7 -6.28 -9.14 -9.67
CA LEU A 7 -5.16 -8.25 -9.93
C LEU A 7 -4.36 -8.05 -8.65
N HIS A 8 -3.09 -8.46 -8.66
CA HIS A 8 -2.18 -8.07 -7.60
C HIS A 8 -1.61 -6.67 -7.89
N ALA A 9 -2.23 -5.64 -7.32
CA ALA A 9 -1.82 -4.23 -7.45
C ALA A 9 -0.62 -3.92 -6.54
N TRP A 10 0.48 -4.63 -6.77
CA TRP A 10 1.67 -4.61 -5.92
C TRP A 10 2.35 -3.23 -5.97
N CYS A 11 2.55 -2.63 -4.80
CA CYS A 11 3.12 -1.28 -4.63
C CYS A 11 2.29 -0.12 -5.22
N TRP A 12 1.02 -0.35 -5.59
CA TRP A 12 0.14 0.73 -6.04
C TRP A 12 -0.44 1.47 -4.83
N SER A 13 -0.49 2.81 -4.88
CA SER A 13 -1.20 3.58 -3.86
C SER A 13 -2.71 3.39 -4.02
N PHE A 14 -3.48 3.68 -2.97
CA PHE A 14 -4.94 3.58 -3.06
C PHE A 14 -5.54 4.57 -4.07
N ASN A 15 -4.91 5.74 -4.25
CA ASN A 15 -5.31 6.68 -5.29
C ASN A 15 -5.03 6.12 -6.68
N THR A 16 -3.87 5.51 -6.92
CA THR A 16 -3.58 4.85 -8.20
C THR A 16 -4.59 3.75 -8.49
N ILE A 17 -4.94 2.93 -7.50
CA ILE A 17 -5.98 1.88 -7.67
C ILE A 17 -7.32 2.53 -8.02
N LYS A 18 -7.78 3.51 -7.22
CA LYS A 18 -9.04 4.23 -7.42
C LYS A 18 -9.15 4.82 -8.83
N ASP A 19 -8.10 5.51 -9.28
CA ASP A 19 -8.08 6.20 -10.57
C ASP A 19 -8.05 5.23 -11.77
N ASN A 20 -7.65 3.97 -11.55
CA ASN A 20 -7.57 2.92 -12.57
C ASN A 20 -8.69 1.86 -12.46
N MET A 21 -9.71 2.07 -11.61
CA MET A 21 -10.75 1.06 -11.38
C MET A 21 -11.52 0.65 -12.64
N GLN A 22 -11.76 1.59 -13.55
CA GLN A 22 -12.42 1.30 -14.81
C GLN A 22 -11.55 0.39 -15.70
N ALA A 23 -10.28 0.71 -15.87
CA ALA A 23 -9.35 -0.11 -16.65
C ALA A 23 -9.17 -1.52 -16.04
N ILE A 24 -9.15 -1.63 -14.72
CA ILE A 24 -9.05 -2.93 -14.02
C ILE A 24 -10.28 -3.80 -14.28
N LYS A 25 -11.47 -3.20 -14.26
CA LYS A 25 -12.72 -3.87 -14.62
C LYS A 25 -12.71 -4.31 -16.10
N ASP A 26 -12.31 -3.42 -17.01
CA ASP A 26 -12.31 -3.68 -18.45
C ASP A 26 -11.28 -4.75 -18.85
N ALA A 27 -10.21 -4.90 -18.07
CA ALA A 27 -9.25 -6.00 -18.20
C ALA A 27 -9.77 -7.36 -17.70
N GLY A 28 -10.98 -7.41 -17.10
CA GLY A 28 -11.65 -8.65 -16.68
C GLY A 28 -11.28 -9.14 -15.28
N TYR A 29 -10.60 -8.33 -14.46
CA TYR A 29 -10.33 -8.69 -13.07
C TYR A 29 -11.59 -8.59 -12.21
N THR A 30 -11.82 -9.61 -11.38
CA THR A 30 -12.98 -9.66 -10.47
C THR A 30 -12.63 -9.15 -9.07
N SER A 31 -11.35 -8.95 -8.79
CA SER A 31 -10.86 -8.47 -7.51
C SER A 31 -9.46 -7.87 -7.59
N VAL A 32 -9.13 -7.08 -6.57
CA VAL A 32 -7.81 -6.46 -6.42
C VAL A 32 -7.22 -6.84 -5.06
N GLN A 33 -6.00 -7.36 -5.07
CA GLN A 33 -5.18 -7.53 -3.88
C GLN A 33 -4.24 -6.34 -3.75
N THR A 34 -4.29 -5.68 -2.60
CA THR A 34 -3.36 -4.60 -2.24
C THR A 34 -2.13 -5.15 -1.52
N SER A 35 -1.06 -4.36 -1.48
CA SER A 35 0.03 -4.57 -0.53
C SER A 35 -0.43 -4.37 0.93
N PRO A 36 0.32 -4.81 1.95
CA PRO A 36 -0.08 -4.68 3.36
C PRO A 36 -0.46 -3.25 3.76
N ILE A 37 -1.67 -3.08 4.27
CA ILE A 37 -2.24 -1.75 4.54
C ILE A 37 -1.94 -1.23 5.95
N ASN A 38 -1.38 -2.07 6.81
CA ASN A 38 -1.08 -1.72 8.20
C ASN A 38 0.09 -0.72 8.29
N GLN A 39 0.28 -0.12 9.46
CA GLN A 39 1.44 0.71 9.75
C GLN A 39 2.73 -0.13 9.75
N VAL A 40 3.79 0.41 9.13
CA VAL A 40 5.08 -0.26 8.95
C VAL A 40 6.25 0.67 9.28
N VAL A 41 7.44 0.10 9.42
CA VAL A 41 8.69 0.84 9.61
C VAL A 41 8.94 1.82 8.46
N VAL A 42 9.24 3.08 8.79
CA VAL A 42 9.69 4.08 7.82
C VAL A 42 11.17 3.90 7.53
N GLY A 43 11.43 3.06 6.52
CA GLY A 43 12.77 2.78 6.04
C GLY A 43 13.34 3.89 5.16
N ASN A 44 14.67 4.03 5.16
CA ASN A 44 15.40 4.89 4.21
C ASN A 44 14.81 6.32 4.10
N GLY A 45 14.46 6.93 5.23
CA GLY A 45 13.88 8.28 5.28
C GLY A 45 12.51 8.42 4.59
N GLY A 46 11.77 7.34 4.39
CA GLY A 46 10.49 7.34 3.68
C GLY A 46 10.63 7.33 2.15
N ASN A 47 11.82 7.03 1.62
CA ASN A 47 12.05 6.93 0.19
C ASN A 47 11.16 5.82 -0.43
N LYS A 48 10.29 6.21 -1.37
CA LYS A 48 9.32 5.34 -2.04
C LYS A 48 9.87 4.63 -3.29
N SER A 49 11.19 4.62 -3.49
CA SER A 49 11.81 3.80 -4.53
C SER A 49 11.35 2.35 -4.41
N LEU A 50 11.02 1.70 -5.53
CA LEU A 50 10.63 0.29 -5.55
C LEU A 50 11.68 -0.65 -4.93
N LYS A 51 12.94 -0.23 -4.81
CA LYS A 51 13.98 -0.99 -4.08
C LYS A 51 13.64 -1.18 -2.59
N ASN A 52 12.80 -0.32 -2.03
CA ASN A 52 12.39 -0.31 -0.63
C ASN A 52 11.04 -1.03 -0.39
N TRP A 53 10.52 -1.79 -1.36
CA TRP A 53 9.21 -2.47 -1.27
C TRP A 53 9.06 -3.35 -0.02
N TYR A 54 10.15 -3.95 0.45
CA TYR A 54 10.15 -4.90 1.56
C TYR A 54 9.76 -4.26 2.90
N TYR A 55 9.87 -2.94 3.05
CA TYR A 55 9.37 -2.25 4.26
C TYR A 55 7.86 -2.39 4.43
N GLN A 56 7.10 -2.67 3.36
CA GLN A 56 5.66 -2.97 3.45
C GLN A 56 5.36 -4.20 4.32
N TYR A 57 6.35 -5.07 4.58
CA TYR A 57 6.19 -6.31 5.34
C TYR A 57 6.84 -6.24 6.74
N GLN A 58 7.17 -5.04 7.23
CA GLN A 58 7.73 -4.83 8.57
C GLN A 58 6.70 -4.10 9.45
N PRO A 59 5.65 -4.79 9.93
CA PRO A 59 4.57 -4.17 10.71
C PRO A 59 5.10 -3.56 12.01
N THR A 60 4.58 -2.39 12.37
CA THR A 60 4.81 -1.76 13.69
C THR A 60 3.54 -1.74 14.54
N LEU A 61 2.39 -1.49 13.90
CA LEU A 61 1.07 -1.46 14.53
C LEU A 61 0.03 -2.04 13.55
N HIS A 62 -1.04 -2.62 14.09
CA HIS A 62 -2.16 -3.16 13.31
C HIS A 62 -3.24 -2.10 12.99
N THR A 63 -2.83 -0.85 12.86
CA THR A 63 -3.66 0.28 12.43
C THR A 63 -3.59 0.43 10.91
N ILE A 64 -4.68 0.87 10.28
CA ILE A 64 -4.71 1.11 8.82
C ILE A 64 -3.93 2.38 8.48
N GLY A 65 -3.07 2.29 7.48
CA GLY A 65 -2.35 3.40 6.86
C GLY A 65 -0.84 3.26 6.99
N ASN A 66 -0.12 3.62 5.92
CA ASN A 66 1.34 3.74 5.92
C ASN A 66 1.85 4.71 4.84
N TYR A 67 3.12 5.10 4.96
CA TYR A 67 3.75 6.13 4.13
C TYR A 67 3.89 5.73 2.65
N GLN A 68 3.93 4.42 2.35
CA GLN A 68 4.10 3.92 0.98
C GLN A 68 2.86 4.17 0.12
N PHE A 69 1.66 4.23 0.73
CA PHE A 69 0.38 4.31 0.01
C PHE A 69 -0.42 5.58 0.27
N ASP A 70 0.24 6.65 0.74
CA ASP A 70 -0.34 7.98 0.94
C ASP A 70 -1.50 8.06 1.96
N LEU A 71 -1.55 7.12 2.91
CA LEU A 71 -2.61 7.07 3.95
C LEU A 71 -2.22 7.68 5.30
N VAL A 72 -1.12 8.43 5.38
CA VAL A 72 -0.69 8.94 6.68
C VAL A 72 -1.11 10.39 6.85
N LYS A 73 -1.79 10.66 7.97
CA LYS A 73 -1.97 12.01 8.49
C LYS A 73 -0.59 12.65 8.60
N SER A 74 -0.40 13.82 7.98
CA SER A 74 0.85 14.59 8.04
C SER A 74 1.35 14.73 9.48
N GLY A 75 2.32 13.90 9.87
CA GLY A 75 2.88 13.85 11.20
C GLY A 75 4.29 13.27 11.12
N ASN A 76 5.24 13.94 11.76
CA ASN A 76 6.67 13.65 11.69
C ASN A 76 6.96 12.20 12.11
N TYR A 77 7.37 11.35 11.16
CA TYR A 77 7.75 9.98 11.43
C TYR A 77 9.07 9.93 12.22
N ASN A 78 9.12 9.10 13.26
CA ASN A 78 10.37 8.59 13.81
C ASN A 78 10.44 7.06 13.57
N LYS A 79 11.57 6.45 13.97
CA LYS A 79 11.81 5.00 13.87
C LYS A 79 10.75 4.12 14.58
N ASP A 80 9.93 4.72 15.45
CA ASP A 80 8.92 4.07 16.28
C ASP A 80 7.47 4.36 15.79
N GLY A 81 7.31 5.15 14.71
CA GLY A 81 6.00 5.49 14.11
C GLY A 81 5.68 7.00 14.11
N LEU A 82 4.39 7.32 13.95
CA LEU A 82 3.86 8.68 14.19
C LEU A 82 4.05 9.03 15.68
N LYS A 83 4.48 10.26 15.97
CA LYS A 83 4.38 10.81 17.34
C LYS A 83 2.93 10.95 17.78
#